data_AF-A0A507FMX6-F1
#
_entry.id   AF-A0A507FMX6-F1
#
_cell.length_a   1.000
_cell.length_b   1.000
_cell.length_c   1.000
_cell.angle_alpha   90.00
_cell.angle_beta   90.00
_cell.angle_gamma   90.00
#
_symmetry.space_group_name_H-M   'P 1'
#
loop_
_entity.id
_entity.type
_entity.pdbx_description
1 polymer ?
#
loop_
_entity_poly.entity_id
_entity_poly.type
_entity_poly.pdbx_seq_one_letter_code
_entity_poly.pdbx_strand_id
1 'polypeptide(L)'
;MSSSSNVGERLKPNAEQLRTIYFIAGYSVGIAILWSMPIVKHLLWPFKVFTVALHEFGHASVGFCTGARVNSITVDPDEGGLTKMQGGNIYLSLPAGYLSSSFFGALMIFCGFNLLASKVAAIFVGLCMLATLIWARNWLTRGITIVFIGVIAFLWWLPLEGGVGLRYFILFLGTMSALYSVWDILEDLILRKV
;
A
#
# COMPACT_ATOMS: atom_id res chain seq x y z
N MET A 1 -34.84 30.43 9.53
CA MET A 1 -34.60 29.62 10.75
C MET A 1 -34.10 28.25 10.31
N SER A 2 -33.03 27.83 10.97
CA SER A 2 -32.14 26.72 10.65
C SER A 2 -32.88 25.38 10.52
N SER A 3 -32.79 24.75 9.36
CA SER A 3 -33.06 23.31 9.22
C SER A 3 -31.93 22.59 9.94
N SER A 4 -32.17 22.25 11.21
CA SER A 4 -31.43 21.23 11.93
C SER A 4 -31.71 19.88 11.26
N SER A 5 -31.15 19.66 10.07
CA SER A 5 -30.99 18.32 9.53
C SER A 5 -30.28 17.52 10.63
N ASN A 6 -30.99 16.55 11.20
CA ASN A 6 -30.57 15.77 12.34
C ASN A 6 -29.14 15.26 12.05
N VAL A 7 -28.16 15.56 12.90
CA VAL A 7 -26.76 15.19 12.67
C VAL A 7 -26.65 13.69 12.32
N GLY A 8 -27.53 12.87 12.89
CA GLY A 8 -27.65 11.44 12.57
C GLY A 8 -28.00 11.12 11.12
N GLU A 9 -28.78 11.94 10.41
CA GLU A 9 -29.06 11.73 8.98
C GLU A 9 -27.86 12.09 8.10
N ARG A 10 -27.08 13.10 8.48
CA ARG A 10 -25.86 13.48 7.76
C ARG A 10 -24.72 12.46 7.91
N LEU A 11 -24.71 11.73 9.02
CA LEU A 11 -23.70 10.72 9.32
C LEU A 11 -24.05 9.32 8.79
N LYS A 12 -25.26 9.11 8.25
CA LYS A 12 -25.64 7.82 7.65
C LYS A 12 -24.87 7.62 6.34
N PRO A 13 -24.04 6.56 6.23
CA PRO A 13 -23.30 6.28 5.01
C PRO A 13 -24.27 5.89 3.88
N ASN A 14 -24.00 6.39 2.68
CA ASN A 14 -24.73 5.98 1.49
C ASN A 14 -24.39 4.51 1.14
N ALA A 15 -25.23 3.84 0.36
CA ALA A 15 -25.06 2.45 -0.08
C ALA A 15 -23.67 2.19 -0.71
N GLU A 16 -23.12 3.14 -1.46
CA GLU A 16 -21.77 3.06 -2.04
C GLU A 16 -20.63 3.13 -1.00
N GLN A 17 -20.80 3.98 0.01
CA GLN A 17 -19.84 4.08 1.13
C GLN A 17 -19.90 2.82 1.98
N LEU A 18 -21.11 2.33 2.27
CA LEU A 18 -21.32 1.08 3.00
C LEU A 18 -20.71 -0.12 2.24
N ARG A 19 -20.90 -0.19 0.92
CA ARG A 19 -20.26 -1.21 0.07
C ARG A 19 -18.74 -1.16 0.15
N THR A 20 -18.16 0.05 0.10
CA THR A 20 -16.70 0.26 0.23
C THR A 20 -16.20 -0.24 1.58
N ILE A 21 -16.93 0.06 2.67
CA ILE A 21 -16.60 -0.42 4.02
C ILE A 21 -16.66 -1.95 4.09
N TYR A 22 -17.69 -2.58 3.49
CA TYR A 22 -17.75 -4.05 3.42
C TYR A 22 -16.58 -4.65 2.64
N PHE A 23 -16.16 -4.03 1.53
CA PHE A 23 -14.96 -4.46 0.80
C PHE A 23 -13.69 -4.31 1.63
N ILE A 24 -13.50 -3.19 2.34
CA ILE A 24 -12.35 -3.01 3.24
C ILE A 24 -12.35 -4.11 4.30
N ALA A 25 -13.48 -4.37 4.96
CA ALA A 25 -13.57 -5.42 5.97
C ALA A 25 -13.28 -6.82 5.39
N GLY A 26 -13.85 -7.12 4.22
CA GLY A 26 -13.61 -8.38 3.50
C GLY A 26 -12.16 -8.54 3.07
N TYR A 27 -11.53 -7.49 2.54
CA TYR A 27 -10.11 -7.49 2.20
C TYR A 27 -9.25 -7.68 3.43
N SER A 28 -9.54 -7.01 4.55
CA SER A 28 -8.76 -7.16 5.77
C SER A 28 -8.78 -8.58 6.30
N VAL A 29 -9.96 -9.20 6.38
CA VAL A 29 -10.11 -10.60 6.80
C VAL A 29 -9.45 -11.54 5.80
N GLY A 30 -9.69 -11.33 4.50
CA GLY A 30 -9.11 -12.15 3.44
C GLY A 30 -7.58 -12.10 3.43
N ILE A 31 -6.98 -10.91 3.52
CA ILE A 31 -5.54 -10.73 3.60
C ILE A 31 -4.99 -11.43 4.85
N ALA A 32 -5.59 -11.24 6.02
CA ALA A 32 -5.13 -11.87 7.27
C ALA A 32 -5.15 -13.42 7.18
N ILE A 33 -6.20 -14.00 6.60
CA ILE A 33 -6.29 -15.45 6.38
C ILE A 33 -5.23 -15.92 5.37
N LEU A 34 -5.13 -15.25 4.22
CA LEU A 34 -4.18 -15.59 3.17
C LEU A 34 -2.74 -15.52 3.66
N TRP A 35 -2.41 -14.54 4.50
CA TRP A 35 -1.09 -14.36 5.10
C TRP A 35 -0.73 -15.50 6.05
N SER A 36 -1.72 -16.07 6.74
CA SER A 36 -1.54 -17.18 7.67
C SER A 36 -1.29 -18.52 6.96
N MET A 37 -1.61 -18.64 5.66
CA MET A 37 -1.48 -19.88 4.91
C MET A 37 -0.13 -19.96 4.16
N PRO A 38 0.67 -21.03 4.36
CA PRO A 38 2.05 -21.10 3.85
C PRO A 38 2.17 -21.13 2.33
N ILE A 39 1.19 -21.68 1.61
CA ILE A 39 1.21 -21.78 0.14
C ILE A 39 0.48 -20.57 -0.47
N VAL A 40 -0.64 -20.17 0.10
CA VAL A 40 -1.52 -19.16 -0.49
C VAL A 40 -0.98 -17.74 -0.32
N LYS A 41 -0.10 -17.50 0.68
CA LYS A 41 0.61 -16.22 0.84
C LYS A 41 1.41 -15.80 -0.40
N HIS A 42 1.86 -16.75 -1.24
CA HIS A 42 2.58 -16.44 -2.46
C HIS A 42 1.72 -15.69 -3.48
N LEU A 43 0.38 -15.73 -3.37
CA LEU A 43 -0.51 -14.92 -4.18
C LEU A 43 -0.43 -13.43 -3.81
N LEU A 44 -0.16 -13.11 -2.53
CA LEU A 44 -0.03 -11.74 -2.04
C LEU A 44 1.34 -11.14 -2.31
N TRP A 45 2.31 -11.98 -2.63
CA TRP A 45 3.70 -11.62 -2.83
C TRP A 45 3.97 -10.45 -3.79
N PRO A 46 3.39 -10.37 -5.01
CA PRO A 46 3.61 -9.22 -5.89
C PRO A 46 3.10 -7.90 -5.28
N PHE A 47 2.03 -7.97 -4.50
CA PHE A 47 1.50 -6.82 -3.76
C PHE A 47 2.40 -6.47 -2.57
N LYS A 48 2.96 -7.48 -1.89
CA LYS A 48 3.90 -7.31 -0.76
C LYS A 48 5.14 -6.53 -1.19
N VAL A 49 5.69 -6.80 -2.36
CA VAL A 49 6.84 -6.06 -2.89
C VAL A 49 6.55 -4.55 -2.99
N PHE A 50 5.34 -4.18 -3.44
CA PHE A 50 4.93 -2.78 -3.50
C PHE A 50 4.81 -2.14 -2.11
N THR A 51 4.17 -2.82 -1.15
CA THR A 51 3.98 -2.25 0.20
C THR A 51 5.30 -2.14 0.96
N VAL A 52 6.19 -3.12 0.83
CA VAL A 52 7.56 -3.06 1.38
C VAL A 52 8.34 -1.90 0.75
N ALA A 53 8.19 -1.66 -0.56
CA ALA A 53 8.86 -0.51 -1.19
C ALA A 53 8.41 0.84 -0.60
N LEU A 54 7.12 1.00 -0.28
CA LEU A 54 6.61 2.20 0.42
C LEU A 54 7.11 2.30 1.87
N HIS A 55 7.28 1.16 2.53
CA HIS A 55 7.89 1.07 3.86
C HIS A 55 9.33 1.60 3.84
N GLU A 56 10.17 1.01 3.00
CA GLU A 56 11.58 1.41 2.86
C GLU A 56 11.75 2.86 2.38
N PHE A 57 10.83 3.33 1.53
CA PHE A 57 10.80 4.73 1.12
C PHE A 57 10.58 5.69 2.31
N GLY A 58 9.82 5.29 3.33
CA GLY A 58 9.64 6.06 4.56
C GLY A 58 10.93 6.23 5.34
N HIS A 59 11.63 5.12 5.59
CA HIS A 59 12.96 5.11 6.20
C HIS A 59 13.93 6.04 5.45
N ALA A 60 14.02 5.87 4.13
CA ALA A 60 14.91 6.66 3.29
C ALA A 60 14.56 8.15 3.27
N SER A 61 13.26 8.50 3.20
CA SER A 61 12.80 9.89 3.14
C SER A 61 13.08 10.64 4.44
N VAL A 62 12.71 10.06 5.58
CA VAL A 62 12.95 10.69 6.89
C VAL A 62 14.45 10.69 7.22
N GLY A 63 15.17 9.61 6.87
CA GLY A 63 16.62 9.57 6.95
C GLY A 63 17.24 10.75 6.19
N PHE A 64 16.90 10.91 4.92
CA PHE A 64 17.40 12.03 4.10
C PHE A 64 17.06 13.40 4.69
N CYS A 65 15.81 13.62 5.13
CA CYS A 65 15.39 14.88 5.75
C CYS A 65 16.11 15.19 7.07
N THR A 66 16.59 14.16 7.78
CA THR A 66 17.36 14.32 9.03
C THR A 66 18.87 14.36 8.81
N GLY A 67 19.33 14.37 7.56
CA GLY A 67 20.75 14.46 7.20
C GLY A 67 21.44 13.10 7.03
N ALA A 68 20.71 12.00 6.94
CA ALA A 68 21.28 10.70 6.59
C ALA A 68 21.63 10.62 5.11
N ARG A 69 22.71 9.92 4.79
CA ARG A 69 23.03 9.50 3.43
C ARG A 69 22.42 8.12 3.19
N VAL A 70 21.50 8.02 2.24
CA VAL A 70 20.90 6.73 1.82
C VAL A 70 21.86 6.06 0.82
N ASN A 71 22.43 4.91 1.21
CA ASN A 71 23.40 4.17 0.39
C ASN A 71 22.70 3.25 -0.61
N SER A 72 21.67 2.52 -0.17
CA SER A 72 20.90 1.60 -1.01
C SER A 72 19.58 1.21 -0.36
N ILE A 73 18.54 1.05 -1.17
CA ILE A 73 17.27 0.45 -0.78
C ILE A 73 17.15 -0.88 -1.52
N THR A 74 16.93 -1.97 -0.78
CA THR A 74 16.72 -3.31 -1.35
C THR A 74 15.35 -3.80 -0.90
N VAL A 75 14.61 -4.41 -1.82
CA VAL A 75 13.34 -5.09 -1.51
C VAL A 75 13.54 -6.53 -1.94
N ASP A 76 13.81 -7.37 -0.95
CA ASP A 76 13.91 -8.81 -1.12
C ASP A 76 12.51 -9.44 -1.03
N PRO A 77 12.11 -10.24 -2.01
CA PRO A 77 10.80 -10.85 -1.98
C PRO A 77 10.61 -11.92 -0.89
N ASP A 78 11.70 -12.54 -0.41
CA ASP A 78 11.67 -13.60 0.60
C ASP A 78 12.04 -13.07 2.00
N GLU A 79 12.94 -12.09 2.07
CA GLU A 79 13.47 -11.55 3.33
C GLU A 79 12.92 -10.16 3.73
N GLY A 80 12.14 -9.49 2.88
CA GLY A 80 11.57 -8.16 3.19
C GLY A 80 12.42 -6.99 2.69
N GLY A 81 12.32 -5.83 3.33
CA GLY A 81 13.00 -4.61 2.90
C GLY A 81 14.29 -4.33 3.67
N LEU A 82 15.24 -3.65 3.04
CA LEU A 82 16.45 -3.15 3.71
C LEU A 82 16.91 -1.81 3.14
N THR A 83 16.77 -0.77 3.93
CA THR A 83 17.34 0.56 3.67
C THR A 83 18.66 0.74 4.41
N LYS A 84 19.77 0.68 3.67
CA LYS A 84 21.10 1.01 4.19
C LYS A 84 21.30 2.52 4.13
N MET A 85 21.41 3.15 5.30
CA MET A 85 21.68 4.59 5.44
C MET A 85 22.73 4.86 6.51
N GLN A 86 23.43 5.99 6.42
CA GLN A 86 24.45 6.43 7.37
C GLN A 86 24.18 7.86 7.84
N GLY A 87 24.18 8.07 9.15
CA GLY A 87 23.86 9.37 9.77
C GLY A 87 22.35 9.60 9.94
N GLY A 88 21.97 10.85 10.22
CA GLY A 88 20.58 11.24 10.49
C GLY A 88 20.08 10.89 11.89
N ASN A 89 18.78 11.13 12.12
CA ASN A 89 18.14 10.87 13.41
C ASN A 89 17.42 9.51 13.40
N ILE A 90 18.05 8.53 14.03
CA ILE A 90 17.55 7.15 14.12
C ILE A 90 16.17 7.04 14.77
N TYR A 91 15.86 7.89 15.75
CA TYR A 91 14.56 7.89 16.44
C TYR A 91 13.41 8.31 15.54
N LEU A 92 13.70 9.04 14.46
CA LEU A 92 12.72 9.43 13.46
C LEU A 92 12.73 8.47 12.27
N SER A 93 13.90 8.01 11.83
CA SER A 93 14.00 7.15 10.65
C SER A 93 13.52 5.72 10.90
N LEU A 94 13.71 5.14 12.09
CA LEU A 94 13.23 3.78 12.41
C LEU A 94 11.70 3.65 12.36
N PRO A 95 10.89 4.49 13.01
CA PRO A 95 9.43 4.34 12.91
C PRO A 95 8.88 4.79 11.54
N ALA A 96 9.68 5.49 10.72
CA ALA A 96 9.22 6.11 9.48
C ALA A 96 8.65 5.11 8.47
N GLY A 97 9.13 3.87 8.44
CA GLY A 97 8.65 2.86 7.50
C GLY A 97 7.23 2.37 7.81
N TYR A 98 6.92 2.09 9.08
CA TYR A 98 5.56 1.74 9.49
C TYR A 98 4.59 2.92 9.28
N LEU A 99 5.06 4.15 9.56
CA LEU A 99 4.28 5.37 9.38
C LEU A 99 4.00 5.65 7.90
N SER A 100 4.98 5.51 7.00
CA SER A 100 4.77 5.71 5.57
C SER A 100 3.80 4.66 5.00
N SER A 101 3.97 3.40 5.36
CA SER A 101 3.08 2.30 4.91
C SER A 101 1.63 2.54 5.33
N SER A 102 1.43 3.00 6.57
CA SER A 102 0.10 3.35 7.10
C SER A 102 -0.46 4.59 6.43
N PHE A 103 0.36 5.62 6.21
CA PHE A 103 -0.04 6.87 5.57
C PHE A 103 -0.48 6.66 4.12
N PHE A 104 0.36 6.02 3.29
CA PHE A 104 0.03 5.74 1.90
C PHE A 104 -1.11 4.73 1.79
N GLY A 105 -1.16 3.74 2.70
CA GLY A 105 -2.29 2.81 2.81
C GLY A 105 -3.62 3.54 3.05
N ALA A 106 -3.67 4.39 4.07
CA ALA A 106 -4.85 5.20 4.40
C ALA A 106 -5.23 6.14 3.26
N LEU A 107 -4.25 6.75 2.58
CA LEU A 107 -4.49 7.64 1.44
C LEU A 107 -5.13 6.88 0.27
N MET A 108 -4.62 5.70 -0.07
CA MET A 108 -5.20 4.84 -1.11
C MET A 108 -6.61 4.36 -0.75
N ILE A 109 -6.84 3.98 0.52
CA ILE A 109 -8.20 3.63 1.00
C ILE A 109 -9.14 4.82 0.84
N PHE A 110 -8.71 6.02 1.23
CA PHE A 110 -9.49 7.25 1.09
C PHE A 110 -9.82 7.54 -0.38
N CYS A 111 -8.84 7.41 -1.29
CA CYS A 111 -9.07 7.51 -2.72
C CYS A 111 -10.07 6.46 -3.24
N GLY A 112 -10.16 5.29 -2.60
CA GLY A 112 -11.11 4.23 -2.91
C GLY A 112 -12.58 4.59 -2.72
N PHE A 113 -12.91 5.70 -2.04
CA PHE A 113 -14.29 6.20 -1.93
C PHE A 113 -14.78 6.97 -3.16
N ASN A 114 -13.87 7.37 -4.06
CA ASN A 114 -14.21 8.12 -5.26
C ASN A 114 -13.44 7.58 -6.49
N LEU A 115 -14.15 7.32 -7.59
CA LEU A 115 -13.55 6.74 -8.80
C LEU A 115 -12.45 7.62 -9.41
N LEU A 116 -12.65 8.94 -9.47
CA LEU A 116 -11.67 9.87 -10.02
C LEU A 116 -10.42 9.93 -9.11
N ALA A 117 -10.62 9.99 -7.80
CA ALA A 117 -9.51 9.94 -6.85
C ALA A 117 -8.72 8.63 -6.96
N SER A 118 -9.41 7.49 -7.13
CA SER A 118 -8.77 6.19 -7.38
C SER A 118 -7.97 6.16 -8.68
N LYS A 119 -8.46 6.79 -9.76
CA LYS A 119 -7.73 6.94 -11.02
C LYS A 119 -6.45 7.77 -10.83
N VAL A 120 -6.52 8.88 -10.11
CA VAL A 120 -5.34 9.69 -9.79
C VAL A 120 -4.34 8.90 -8.94
N ALA A 121 -4.81 8.18 -7.92
CA ALA A 121 -3.98 7.31 -7.10
C ALA A 121 -3.31 6.20 -7.92
N ALA A 122 -4.02 5.61 -8.89
CA ALA A 122 -3.47 4.60 -9.77
C ALA A 122 -2.35 5.13 -10.67
N ILE A 123 -2.42 6.39 -11.12
CA ILE A 123 -1.32 7.03 -11.85
C ILE A 123 -0.10 7.13 -10.93
N PHE A 124 -0.28 7.58 -9.68
CA PHE A 124 0.81 7.67 -8.71
C PHE A 124 1.44 6.30 -8.43
N VAL A 125 0.64 5.27 -8.17
CA VAL A 125 1.10 3.88 -8.00
C VAL A 125 1.85 3.40 -9.24
N GLY A 126 1.32 3.66 -10.43
CA GLY A 126 1.97 3.32 -11.70
C GLY A 126 3.33 3.99 -11.88
N LEU A 127 3.46 5.27 -11.53
CA LEU A 127 4.73 6.01 -11.56
C LEU A 127 5.74 5.45 -10.55
N CYS A 128 5.30 5.15 -9.32
CA CYS A 128 6.16 4.49 -8.33
C CYS A 128 6.67 3.14 -8.85
N MET A 129 5.79 2.34 -9.47
CA MET A 129 6.16 1.05 -10.07
C MET A 129 7.12 1.20 -11.25
N LEU A 130 6.95 2.21 -12.10
CA LEU A 130 7.92 2.51 -13.17
C LEU A 130 9.29 2.89 -12.60
N ALA A 131 9.34 3.68 -11.52
CA ALA A 131 10.60 3.98 -10.84
C ALA A 131 11.25 2.70 -10.27
N THR A 132 10.45 1.80 -9.67
CA THR A 132 10.93 0.48 -9.22
C THR A 132 11.47 -0.35 -10.38
N LEU A 133 10.87 -0.29 -11.58
CA LEU A 133 11.34 -1.02 -12.76
C LEU A 133 12.74 -0.59 -13.20
N ILE A 134 13.03 0.71 -13.13
CA ILE A 134 14.35 1.28 -13.49
C ILE A 134 15.44 0.82 -12.50
N TRP A 135 15.11 0.74 -11.22
CA TRP A 135 16.06 0.34 -10.16
C TRP A 135 16.10 -1.16 -9.87
N ALA A 136 15.12 -1.93 -10.34
CA ALA A 136 15.10 -3.37 -10.18
C ALA A 136 16.30 -4.00 -10.90
N ARG A 137 17.17 -4.69 -10.15
CA ARG A 137 18.29 -5.47 -10.70
C ARG A 137 17.90 -6.91 -11.05
N ASN A 138 16.84 -7.44 -10.43
CA ASN A 138 16.38 -8.81 -10.64
C ASN A 138 15.31 -8.90 -11.74
N TRP A 139 15.46 -9.86 -12.65
CA TRP A 139 14.50 -10.14 -13.73
C TRP A 139 13.10 -10.50 -13.22
N LEU A 140 13.03 -11.22 -12.09
CA LEU A 140 11.78 -11.60 -11.44
C LEU A 140 11.00 -10.36 -10.99
N THR A 141 11.65 -9.46 -10.26
CA THR A 141 11.09 -8.18 -9.81
C THR A 141 10.63 -7.34 -11.01
N ARG A 142 11.43 -7.27 -12.08
CA ARG A 142 11.04 -6.56 -13.30
C ARG A 142 9.77 -7.15 -13.93
N GLY A 143 9.70 -8.48 -14.05
CA GLY A 143 8.55 -9.17 -14.60
C GLY A 143 7.27 -8.90 -13.80
N ILE A 144 7.35 -8.98 -12.48
CA ILE A 144 6.22 -8.69 -11.58
C ILE A 144 5.76 -7.25 -11.71
N THR A 145 6.68 -6.29 -11.69
CA THR A 145 6.35 -4.88 -11.84
C THR A 145 5.65 -4.61 -13.17
N ILE A 146 6.09 -5.24 -14.27
CA ILE A 146 5.42 -5.13 -15.57
C ILE A 146 4.01 -5.71 -15.52
N VAL A 147 3.82 -6.89 -14.92
CA VAL A 147 2.49 -7.50 -14.74
C VAL A 147 1.59 -6.57 -13.94
N PHE A 148 2.10 -5.96 -12.88
CA PHE A 148 1.35 -5.04 -12.02
C PHE A 148 0.90 -3.78 -12.77
N ILE A 149 1.80 -3.17 -13.55
CA ILE A 149 1.48 -2.03 -14.42
C ILE A 149 0.45 -2.46 -15.47
N GLY A 150 0.59 -3.67 -16.03
CA GLY A 150 -0.36 -4.26 -16.97
C GLY A 150 -1.75 -4.45 -16.35
N VAL A 151 -1.85 -4.89 -15.10
CA VAL A 151 -3.12 -5.02 -14.36
C VAL A 151 -3.75 -3.65 -14.13
N ILE A 152 -2.98 -2.65 -13.72
CA ILE A 152 -3.49 -1.27 -13.54
C ILE A 152 -4.02 -0.72 -14.86
N ALA A 153 -3.26 -0.86 -15.96
CA ALA A 153 -3.68 -0.43 -17.28
C ALA A 153 -4.92 -1.20 -17.76
N PHE A 154 -4.95 -2.52 -17.59
CA PHE A 154 -6.09 -3.34 -17.98
C PHE A 154 -7.36 -2.95 -17.20
N LEU A 155 -7.27 -2.76 -15.89
CA LEU A 155 -8.39 -2.32 -15.04
C LEU A 155 -8.82 -0.88 -15.33
N TRP A 156 -7.92 -0.05 -15.87
CA TRP A 156 -8.24 1.31 -16.31
C TRP A 156 -9.15 1.32 -17.55
N TRP A 157 -8.85 0.45 -18.53
CA TRP A 157 -9.53 0.40 -19.82
C TRP A 157 -10.70 -0.59 -19.86
N LEU A 158 -10.85 -1.42 -18.85
CA LEU A 158 -11.93 -2.40 -18.76
C LEU A 158 -13.31 -1.71 -18.90
N PRO A 159 -14.12 -2.06 -19.91
CA PRO A 159 -15.42 -1.43 -20.18
C PRO A 159 -16.49 -1.68 -19.10
N LEU A 160 -16.20 -2.51 -18.10
CA LEU A 160 -17.08 -2.76 -16.97
C LEU A 160 -17.20 -1.47 -16.14
N GLU A 161 -18.30 -0.75 -16.36
CA GLU A 161 -18.75 0.42 -15.58
C GLU A 161 -17.73 1.57 -15.44
N GLY A 162 -16.83 1.77 -16.41
CA GLY A 162 -15.99 2.97 -16.48
C GLY A 162 -14.77 3.00 -15.54
N GLY A 163 -14.27 1.83 -15.13
CA GLY A 163 -13.04 1.68 -14.32
C GLY A 163 -13.31 1.40 -12.83
N VAL A 164 -14.51 0.93 -12.48
CA VAL A 164 -14.86 0.54 -11.10
C VAL A 164 -13.92 -0.55 -10.56
N GLY A 165 -13.43 -1.46 -11.41
CA GLY A 165 -12.43 -2.46 -11.03
C GLY A 165 -11.13 -1.83 -10.50
N LEU A 166 -10.66 -0.74 -11.12
CA LEU A 166 -9.47 -0.02 -10.68
C LEU A 166 -9.67 0.59 -9.28
N ARG A 167 -10.86 1.13 -8.99
CA ARG A 167 -11.21 1.65 -7.66
C ARG A 167 -11.05 0.58 -6.59
N TYR A 168 -11.60 -0.61 -6.80
CA TYR A 168 -11.47 -1.72 -5.85
C TYR A 168 -10.05 -2.27 -5.76
N PHE A 169 -9.29 -2.24 -6.85
CA PHE A 169 -7.87 -2.61 -6.84
C PHE A 169 -7.02 -1.65 -6.01
N ILE A 170 -7.22 -0.34 -6.15
CA ILE A 170 -6.54 0.67 -5.31
C ILE A 170 -6.98 0.56 -3.85
N LEU A 171 -8.26 0.31 -3.60
CA LEU A 171 -8.78 0.04 -2.26
C LEU A 171 -8.11 -1.18 -1.62
N PHE A 172 -7.93 -2.26 -2.39
CA PHE A 172 -7.22 -3.46 -1.97
C PHE A 172 -5.75 -3.16 -1.65
N LEU A 173 -5.04 -2.47 -2.55
CA LEU A 173 -3.65 -2.05 -2.33
C LEU A 173 -3.48 -1.19 -1.07
N GLY A 174 -4.40 -0.24 -0.86
CA GLY A 174 -4.41 0.59 0.33
C GLY A 174 -4.63 -0.22 1.60
N THR A 175 -5.60 -1.14 1.57
CA THR A 175 -5.90 -2.03 2.71
C THR A 175 -4.71 -2.93 3.01
N MET A 176 -4.05 -3.47 1.99
CA MET A 176 -2.87 -4.31 2.16
C MET A 176 -1.71 -3.50 2.74
N SER A 177 -1.42 -2.30 2.23
CA SER A 177 -0.36 -1.42 2.76
C SER A 177 -0.60 -1.02 4.22
N ALA A 178 -1.85 -0.76 4.60
CA ALA A 178 -2.21 -0.41 5.97
C ALA A 178 -2.11 -1.62 6.93
N LEU A 179 -2.45 -2.82 6.48
CA LEU A 179 -2.28 -4.03 7.30
C LEU A 179 -0.83 -4.49 7.37
N TYR A 180 -0.05 -4.23 6.32
CA TYR A 180 1.37 -4.54 6.28
C TYR A 180 2.09 -3.90 7.46
N SER A 181 1.86 -2.61 7.75
CA SER A 181 2.51 -1.94 8.89
C SER A 181 2.22 -2.61 10.23
N VAL A 182 1.00 -3.13 10.43
CA VAL A 182 0.64 -3.88 11.64
C VAL A 182 1.40 -5.19 11.69
N TRP A 183 1.43 -5.94 10.58
CA TRP A 183 2.11 -7.23 10.53
C TRP A 183 3.62 -7.09 10.76
N ASP A 184 4.22 -6.08 10.16
CA ASP A 184 5.64 -5.75 10.26
C ASP A 184 6.01 -5.41 11.72
N ILE A 185 5.21 -4.59 12.42
CA ILE A 185 5.38 -4.34 13.86
C ILE A 185 5.27 -5.64 14.67
N LEU A 186 4.33 -6.53 14.35
CA LEU A 186 4.17 -7.80 15.06
C LEU A 186 5.37 -8.72 14.83
N GLU A 187 5.87 -8.81 13.60
CA GLU A 187 7.03 -9.63 13.24
C GLU A 187 8.30 -9.13 13.93
N ASP A 188 8.53 -7.82 13.92
CA ASP A 188 9.75 -7.21 14.46
C ASP A 188 9.76 -7.16 16.00
N LEU A 189 8.66 -6.72 16.62
CA LEU A 189 8.62 -6.49 18.08
C LEU A 189 8.21 -7.73 18.89
N ILE A 190 7.23 -8.49 18.40
CA ILE A 190 6.65 -9.61 19.16
C ILE A 190 7.32 -10.92 18.77
N LEU A 191 7.36 -11.23 17.48
CA LEU A 191 7.87 -12.51 16.99
C LEU A 191 9.40 -12.52 16.88
N ARG A 192 10.03 -11.34 16.89
CA ARG A 192 11.49 -11.15 16.84
C ARG A 192 12.14 -11.91 15.68
N LYS A 193 11.46 -11.93 14.54
CA LYS A 193 12.12 -12.30 13.29
C LYS A 193 12.99 -11.12 12.91
N VAL A 194 14.30 -11.35 12.84
CA VAL A 194 15.30 -10.37 12.40
C VAL A 194 16.00 -10.93 11.18
#